data_AF-A0A7W2TMS5-F1
#
_entry.id   AF-A0A7W2TMS5-F1
#
_cell.length_a   1.000
_cell.length_b   1.000
_cell.length_c   1.000
_cell.angle_alpha   90.00
_cell.angle_beta   90.00
_cell.angle_gamma   90.00
#
_symmetry.space_group_name_H-M   'P 1'
#
loop_
_entity.id
_entity.type
_entity.pdbx_description
1 polymer ?
#
loop_
_entity_poly.entity_id
_entity_poly.type
_entity_poly.pdbx_seq_one_letter_code
_entity_poly.pdbx_strand_id
1 'polypeptide(L)'
;MKALTPSILAVVICSTFVSAPSEASSHREAPNISRFPTLDSTDFYVFNSYEQGRGDFVTLIANYIPLQDAYGGPNYFAMDPDATYSIHIDNDGDAVEDITFAFNFKSMLPNDNQGVQLTVGPEGNQRTVSVPLKNVGGVAAGDDSAANFSESYTMTMISGAQRTGETTVLNNTASNSSSFPKPLDYVGDKTFGSMSDYQTYADQFVYQVSIPNCENMAQVFVGQRKDPFVVNLGKTFDLVNYVPVEGDSAPGAGDGGGFPGGITQSADNDDLADKNVTSIAIEIPKSCIVGEGNGVIGSWTTASLPQARVLNPNAKFANNAVNGGALTQVSRLGSPLVNELVIGIKDKDAFSTAHPKDDAQFLDYVSHPALPELLNILFKDAVNTTLDTNFETLAPTNFPRTDLITAFLTGFADVNQQATVTPSEMLRLNTAITATAQADQSAFGVAGNDLAGFPNGRRPGDDVVDIALRVVMGRLCHPIPVNGEDTDLGLCAPEDANTGTVPFTDGAPIDATMMDSTFPYLATPLAGSK
;
A
#
# COMPACT_ATOMS: atom_id res chain seq x y z
N MET A 1 56.29 -56.54 -16.54
CA MET A 1 56.00 -56.48 -15.09
C MET A 1 55.36 -55.14 -14.79
N LYS A 2 54.28 -55.16 -14.00
CA LYS A 2 53.43 -54.04 -13.52
C LYS A 2 52.43 -53.53 -14.58
N ALA A 3 51.23 -54.10 -14.66
CA ALA A 3 50.04 -53.90 -13.81
C ALA A 3 49.20 -52.70 -14.27
N LEU A 4 48.09 -53.02 -14.94
CA LEU A 4 47.01 -52.15 -15.40
C LEU A 4 45.79 -52.39 -14.49
N THR A 5 45.20 -51.32 -13.94
CA THR A 5 43.84 -51.22 -13.34
C THR A 5 43.62 -49.75 -12.90
N PRO A 6 42.38 -49.23 -12.75
CA PRO A 6 41.30 -49.07 -13.73
C PRO A 6 40.76 -47.61 -13.74
N SER A 7 39.75 -47.36 -14.58
CA SER A 7 38.97 -46.12 -14.75
C SER A 7 38.55 -45.41 -13.46
N ILE A 8 38.63 -44.07 -13.46
CA ILE A 8 37.83 -43.21 -12.58
C ILE A 8 36.87 -42.40 -13.44
N LEU A 9 35.60 -42.73 -13.25
CA LEU A 9 34.40 -42.02 -13.69
C LEU A 9 34.33 -40.69 -12.93
N ALA A 10 34.51 -39.57 -13.61
CA ALA A 10 34.21 -38.26 -13.03
C ALA A 10 32.68 -38.05 -13.07
N VAL A 11 32.04 -38.32 -11.93
CA VAL A 11 30.65 -37.96 -11.68
C VAL A 11 30.56 -36.45 -11.60
N VAL A 12 29.92 -35.84 -12.59
CA VAL A 12 29.42 -34.46 -12.52
C VAL A 12 28.26 -34.46 -11.51
N ILE A 13 28.53 -34.01 -10.29
CA ILE A 13 27.46 -33.68 -9.33
C ILE A 13 26.93 -32.31 -9.76
N CYS A 14 25.87 -32.32 -10.58
CA CYS A 14 24.95 -31.18 -10.65
C CYS A 14 24.23 -31.09 -9.30
N SER A 15 24.76 -30.27 -8.40
CA SER A 15 23.99 -29.71 -7.28
C SER A 15 22.94 -28.78 -7.88
N THR A 16 21.79 -29.36 -8.19
CA THR A 16 20.54 -28.63 -8.39
C THR A 16 20.16 -28.06 -7.02
N PHE A 17 20.50 -26.79 -6.79
CA PHE A 17 19.76 -25.98 -5.84
C PHE A 17 18.33 -25.91 -6.38
N VAL A 18 17.45 -26.74 -5.84
CA VAL A 18 16.02 -26.48 -5.91
C VAL A 18 15.79 -25.33 -4.96
N SER A 19 15.97 -24.12 -5.47
CA SER A 19 15.38 -22.93 -4.87
C SER A 19 13.89 -23.20 -4.87
N ALA A 20 13.31 -23.47 -3.70
CA ALA A 20 11.87 -23.29 -3.56
C ALA A 20 11.56 -21.85 -3.99
N PRO A 21 10.46 -21.59 -4.71
CA PRO A 21 10.02 -20.22 -4.89
C PRO A 21 9.86 -19.62 -3.49
N SER A 22 10.71 -18.66 -3.16
CA SER A 22 10.47 -17.72 -2.09
C SER A 22 9.19 -16.97 -2.50
N GLU A 23 8.07 -17.30 -1.85
CA GLU A 23 6.84 -16.53 -1.91
C GLU A 23 7.06 -15.29 -1.04
N ALA A 24 7.94 -14.39 -1.49
CA ALA A 24 8.13 -13.09 -0.87
C ALA A 24 7.11 -12.12 -1.47
N SER A 25 6.38 -11.37 -0.63
CA SER A 25 6.15 -9.94 -0.86
C SER A 25 5.27 -9.29 0.23
N SER A 26 5.36 -7.96 0.34
CA SER A 26 4.43 -6.97 0.91
C SER A 26 3.04 -6.91 0.23
N HIS A 27 2.70 -8.02 -0.44
CA HIS A 27 1.65 -8.22 -1.41
C HIS A 27 1.36 -9.71 -1.37
N ARG A 28 0.36 -10.11 -0.59
CA ARG A 28 0.18 -11.40 0.10
C ARG A 28 0.67 -11.33 1.54
N GLU A 29 0.35 -10.23 2.23
CA GLU A 29 0.92 -9.92 3.54
C GLU A 29 0.68 -11.02 4.58
N ALA A 30 -0.40 -11.79 4.45
CA ALA A 30 -0.73 -12.94 5.29
C ALA A 30 -0.93 -14.25 4.48
N PRO A 31 -0.62 -15.44 5.04
CA PRO A 31 -0.81 -16.71 4.34
C PRO A 31 -2.21 -16.93 3.76
N ASN A 32 -3.27 -16.44 4.41
CA ASN A 32 -4.64 -16.58 3.91
C ASN A 32 -4.96 -15.62 2.75
N ILE A 33 -4.48 -14.37 2.78
CA ILE A 33 -4.80 -13.39 1.73
C ILE A 33 -4.18 -13.77 0.38
N SER A 34 -3.11 -14.57 0.36
CA SER A 34 -2.53 -15.16 -0.86
C SER A 34 -3.52 -15.94 -1.73
N ARG A 35 -4.62 -16.41 -1.14
CA ARG A 35 -5.70 -17.14 -1.82
C ARG A 35 -6.78 -16.21 -2.41
N PHE A 36 -6.71 -14.92 -2.13
CA PHE A 36 -7.66 -13.88 -2.52
C PHE A 36 -6.92 -12.61 -3.02
N PRO A 37 -6.15 -12.71 -4.12
CA PRO A 37 -5.27 -11.62 -4.58
C PRO A 37 -6.00 -10.31 -4.91
N THR A 38 -7.31 -10.37 -5.18
CA THR A 38 -8.13 -9.19 -5.44
C THR A 38 -8.46 -8.38 -4.18
N LEU A 39 -8.23 -8.94 -2.99
CA LEU A 39 -8.50 -8.33 -1.68
C LEU A 39 -7.22 -7.98 -0.91
N ASP A 40 -6.09 -8.25 -1.53
CA ASP A 40 -4.75 -8.04 -1.03
C ASP A 40 -4.46 -6.54 -1.04
N SER A 41 -4.40 -5.92 0.16
CA SER A 41 -4.14 -4.49 0.31
C SER A 41 -2.65 -4.25 0.19
N THR A 42 -2.25 -3.32 -0.67
CA THR A 42 -0.84 -3.06 -0.92
C THR A 42 -0.31 -1.96 0.00
N ASP A 43 -1.05 -0.86 0.08
CA ASP A 43 -0.69 0.34 0.81
C ASP A 43 -1.89 1.16 1.19
N PHE A 44 -1.73 1.92 2.28
CA PHE A 44 -2.68 2.92 2.72
C PHE A 44 -1.99 4.27 2.94
N TYR A 45 -2.64 5.34 2.50
CA TYR A 45 -2.17 6.73 2.61
C TYR A 45 -3.28 7.59 3.21
N VAL A 46 -2.90 8.51 4.09
CA VAL A 46 -3.79 9.52 4.65
C VAL A 46 -2.99 10.80 4.88
N PHE A 47 -3.39 11.90 4.27
CA PHE A 47 -2.61 13.15 4.37
C PHE A 47 -3.50 14.38 4.18
N ASN A 48 -3.09 15.49 4.77
CA ASN A 48 -3.66 16.80 4.44
C ASN A 48 -3.34 17.10 2.98
N SER A 49 -4.36 17.46 2.21
CA SER A 49 -4.23 17.73 0.78
C SER A 49 -3.18 18.82 0.52
N TYR A 50 -2.18 18.48 -0.30
CA TYR A 50 -1.13 19.39 -0.74
C TYR A 50 -1.41 19.99 -2.13
N GLU A 51 -2.59 19.74 -2.69
CA GLU A 51 -3.03 20.39 -3.92
C GLU A 51 -3.32 21.89 -3.65
N GLN A 52 -2.90 22.75 -4.58
CA GLN A 52 -3.09 24.19 -4.45
C GLN A 52 -4.59 24.53 -4.31
N GLY A 53 -4.95 25.19 -3.21
CA GLY A 53 -6.35 25.60 -2.94
C GLY A 53 -7.21 24.51 -2.29
N ARG A 54 -6.63 23.35 -1.94
CA ARG A 54 -7.31 22.22 -1.30
C ARG A 54 -6.89 21.99 0.16
N GLY A 55 -6.20 22.94 0.80
CA GLY A 55 -5.67 22.79 2.17
C GLY A 55 -6.70 22.50 3.28
N ASP A 56 -8.00 22.66 3.01
CA ASP A 56 -9.10 22.30 3.92
C ASP A 56 -9.57 20.84 3.76
N PHE A 57 -8.86 20.03 2.98
CA PHE A 57 -9.20 18.65 2.67
C PHE A 57 -8.16 17.65 3.17
N VAL A 58 -8.60 16.41 3.38
CA VAL A 58 -7.78 15.23 3.66
C VAL A 58 -7.99 14.23 2.54
N THR A 59 -6.90 13.66 2.04
CA THR A 59 -6.92 12.59 1.05
C THR A 59 -6.62 11.27 1.75
N LEU A 60 -7.45 10.26 1.48
CA LEU A 60 -7.21 8.87 1.85
C LEU A 60 -7.12 8.01 0.59
N ILE A 61 -6.10 7.15 0.50
CA ILE A 61 -5.89 6.28 -0.66
C ILE A 61 -5.62 4.86 -0.16
N ALA A 62 -6.46 3.91 -0.57
CA ALA A 62 -6.25 2.50 -0.33
C ALA A 62 -5.93 1.78 -1.64
N ASN A 63 -4.75 1.19 -1.72
CA ASN A 63 -4.31 0.44 -2.89
C ASN A 63 -4.54 -1.06 -2.67
N TYR A 64 -4.97 -1.73 -3.73
CA TYR A 64 -5.33 -3.13 -3.77
C TYR A 64 -4.83 -3.78 -5.07
N ILE A 65 -4.82 -5.12 -5.06
CA ILE A 65 -4.42 -5.95 -6.20
C ILE A 65 -2.97 -5.64 -6.58
N PRO A 66 -2.02 -6.21 -5.85
CA PRO A 66 -0.61 -5.91 -6.04
C PRO A 66 -0.01 -6.50 -7.31
N LEU A 67 1.24 -6.08 -7.60
CA LEU A 67 2.08 -6.64 -8.67
C LEU A 67 1.35 -6.68 -10.02
N GLN A 68 0.60 -5.63 -10.35
CA GLN A 68 -0.08 -5.59 -11.64
C GLN A 68 0.94 -5.37 -12.74
N ASP A 69 1.36 -6.46 -13.37
CA ASP A 69 2.07 -6.39 -14.64
C ASP A 69 1.16 -5.70 -15.66
N ALA A 70 1.60 -4.54 -16.18
CA ALA A 70 0.78 -3.72 -17.06
C ALA A 70 0.24 -4.53 -18.27
N TYR A 71 1.02 -5.50 -18.76
CA TYR A 71 0.67 -6.38 -19.88
C TYR A 71 -0.26 -7.56 -19.50
N GLY A 72 -0.73 -7.66 -18.26
CA GLY A 72 -1.47 -8.77 -17.63
C GLY A 72 -2.87 -9.09 -18.20
N GLY A 73 -3.09 -8.80 -19.48
CA GLY A 73 -4.25 -9.25 -20.23
C GLY A 73 -4.31 -10.79 -20.39
N PRO A 74 -5.42 -11.32 -20.92
CA PRO A 74 -6.56 -10.60 -21.49
C PRO A 74 -7.59 -10.11 -20.46
N ASN A 75 -7.47 -10.53 -19.19
CA ASN A 75 -8.45 -10.26 -18.15
C ASN A 75 -8.11 -9.07 -17.25
N TYR A 76 -6.86 -8.60 -17.21
CA TYR A 76 -6.44 -7.43 -16.42
C TYR A 76 -6.92 -7.51 -14.95
N PHE A 77 -7.08 -6.39 -14.26
CA PHE A 77 -7.13 -6.35 -12.79
C PHE A 77 -8.49 -5.85 -12.30
N ALA A 78 -9.50 -6.72 -12.44
CA ALA A 78 -10.85 -6.43 -11.94
C ALA A 78 -10.94 -6.61 -10.41
N MET A 79 -11.74 -5.77 -9.77
CA MET A 79 -12.08 -5.89 -8.35
C MET A 79 -13.02 -7.08 -8.13
N ASP A 80 -13.01 -7.66 -6.92
CA ASP A 80 -13.92 -8.77 -6.62
C ASP A 80 -15.35 -8.25 -6.41
N PRO A 81 -16.33 -8.66 -7.23
CA PRO A 81 -17.72 -8.19 -7.10
C PRO A 81 -18.43 -8.72 -5.85
N ASP A 82 -17.87 -9.74 -5.19
CA ASP A 82 -18.41 -10.31 -3.96
C ASP A 82 -17.81 -9.68 -2.69
N ALA A 83 -16.77 -8.85 -2.83
CA ALA A 83 -16.08 -8.22 -1.73
C ALA A 83 -16.68 -6.86 -1.34
N THR A 84 -16.36 -6.43 -0.12
CA THR A 84 -16.53 -5.04 0.34
C THR A 84 -15.16 -4.51 0.75
N TYR A 85 -14.75 -3.40 0.13
CA TYR A 85 -13.52 -2.68 0.45
C TYR A 85 -13.89 -1.45 1.26
N SER A 86 -13.23 -1.19 2.38
CA SER A 86 -13.62 -0.13 3.31
C SER A 86 -12.43 0.72 3.73
N ILE A 87 -12.64 2.03 3.79
CA ILE A 87 -11.72 2.98 4.45
C ILE A 87 -12.41 3.45 5.73
N HIS A 88 -11.70 3.35 6.84
CA HIS A 88 -12.19 3.64 8.18
C HIS A 88 -11.54 4.89 8.75
N ILE A 89 -12.30 5.63 9.56
CA ILE A 89 -11.85 6.79 10.32
C ILE A 89 -12.35 6.65 11.76
N ASP A 90 -11.43 6.74 12.71
CA ASP A 90 -11.66 6.93 14.14
C ASP A 90 -11.32 8.40 14.45
N ASN A 91 -12.26 9.14 15.03
CA ASN A 91 -12.06 10.56 15.35
C ASN A 91 -12.26 10.90 16.84
N ASP A 92 -12.37 9.89 17.70
CA ASP A 92 -12.46 10.06 19.16
C ASP A 92 -11.35 9.34 19.95
N GLY A 93 -10.63 8.41 19.32
CA GLY A 93 -9.46 7.70 19.83
C GLY A 93 -9.77 6.41 20.59
N ASP A 94 -10.98 5.85 20.47
CA ASP A 94 -11.34 4.55 21.07
C ASP A 94 -10.90 3.32 20.25
N ALA A 95 -10.27 3.55 19.09
CA ALA A 95 -9.83 2.54 18.12
C ALA A 95 -10.98 1.73 17.48
N VAL A 96 -12.19 2.29 17.48
CA VAL A 96 -13.36 1.86 16.72
C VAL A 96 -13.66 2.90 15.65
N GLU A 97 -14.07 2.45 14.46
CA GLU A 97 -14.43 3.36 13.39
C GLU A 97 -15.71 4.16 13.70
N ASP A 98 -15.63 5.48 13.59
CA ASP A 98 -16.76 6.41 13.63
C ASP A 98 -17.34 6.67 12.25
N ILE A 99 -16.50 6.58 11.23
CA ILE A 99 -16.90 6.76 9.83
C ILE A 99 -16.27 5.65 9.01
N THR A 100 -17.08 4.97 8.20
CA THR A 100 -16.59 4.03 7.20
C THR A 100 -17.12 4.40 5.82
N PHE A 101 -16.22 4.44 4.84
CA PHE A 101 -16.58 4.49 3.42
C PHE A 101 -16.41 3.11 2.81
N ALA A 102 -17.51 2.45 2.48
CA ALA A 102 -17.55 1.12 1.91
C ALA A 102 -17.83 1.16 0.39
N PHE A 103 -17.05 0.37 -0.35
CA PHE A 103 -17.06 0.26 -1.81
C PHE A 103 -17.42 -1.18 -2.21
N ASN A 104 -18.44 -1.33 -3.04
CA ASN A 104 -18.86 -2.60 -3.60
C ASN A 104 -18.87 -2.54 -5.12
N PHE A 105 -18.19 -3.49 -5.76
CA PHE A 105 -17.95 -3.48 -7.19
C PHE A 105 -18.95 -4.36 -7.94
N LYS A 106 -19.15 -4.02 -9.22
CA LYS A 106 -19.88 -4.82 -10.19
C LYS A 106 -19.12 -4.83 -11.49
N SER A 107 -18.96 -6.01 -12.07
CA SER A 107 -18.42 -6.17 -13.42
C SER A 107 -19.55 -6.50 -14.40
N MET A 108 -19.46 -5.95 -15.61
CA MET A 108 -20.46 -6.13 -16.66
C MET A 108 -19.78 -6.33 -18.02
N LEU A 109 -20.43 -7.09 -18.90
CA LEU A 109 -20.15 -7.06 -20.34
C LEU A 109 -21.30 -6.33 -21.06
N PRO A 110 -21.06 -5.70 -22.21
CA PRO A 110 -22.13 -5.07 -22.99
C PRO A 110 -23.18 -6.10 -23.45
N ASN A 111 -24.32 -5.60 -23.93
CA ASN A 111 -25.43 -6.41 -24.43
C ASN A 111 -25.93 -7.42 -23.38
N ASP A 112 -26.30 -6.95 -22.19
CA ASP A 112 -26.81 -7.80 -21.09
C ASP A 112 -25.90 -9.01 -20.76
N ASN A 113 -24.62 -8.72 -20.53
CA ASN A 113 -23.59 -9.72 -20.23
C ASN A 113 -23.34 -10.76 -21.34
N GLN A 114 -23.74 -10.50 -22.60
CA GLN A 114 -23.36 -11.35 -23.75
C GLN A 114 -21.97 -10.99 -24.32
N GLY A 115 -21.49 -9.78 -24.01
CA GLY A 115 -20.29 -9.23 -24.61
C GLY A 115 -20.51 -8.78 -26.06
N VAL A 116 -19.48 -8.17 -26.61
CA VAL A 116 -19.35 -7.85 -28.02
C VAL A 116 -19.23 -9.17 -28.79
N GLN A 117 -20.02 -9.28 -29.85
CA GLN A 117 -20.01 -10.44 -30.73
C GLN A 117 -19.74 -9.99 -32.17
N LEU A 118 -18.94 -10.78 -32.89
CA LEU A 118 -18.59 -10.52 -34.28
C LEU A 118 -19.24 -11.57 -35.19
N THR A 119 -19.66 -11.15 -36.37
CA THR A 119 -20.09 -12.07 -37.44
C THR A 119 -18.86 -12.60 -38.16
N VAL A 120 -18.56 -13.88 -37.96
CA VAL A 120 -17.36 -14.55 -38.48
C VAL A 120 -17.75 -15.60 -39.51
N GLY A 121 -17.08 -15.58 -40.66
CA GLY A 121 -17.24 -16.58 -41.73
C GLY A 121 -17.75 -15.99 -43.05
N PRO A 122 -17.67 -16.75 -44.15
CA PRO A 122 -18.17 -16.34 -45.45
C PRO A 122 -19.70 -16.34 -45.50
N GLU A 123 -20.27 -15.63 -46.47
CA GLU A 123 -21.70 -15.67 -46.78
C GLU A 123 -22.19 -17.12 -46.93
N GLY A 124 -23.34 -17.43 -46.33
CA GLY A 124 -23.89 -18.80 -46.26
C GLY A 124 -23.31 -19.70 -45.17
N ASN A 125 -22.27 -19.27 -44.44
CA ASN A 125 -21.72 -19.97 -43.27
C ASN A 125 -21.21 -18.98 -42.20
N GLN A 126 -21.96 -17.92 -41.95
CA GLN A 126 -21.66 -16.94 -40.90
C GLN A 126 -22.07 -17.45 -39.53
N ARG A 127 -21.28 -17.11 -38.50
CA ARG A 127 -21.59 -17.36 -37.09
C ARG A 127 -21.35 -16.10 -36.28
N THR A 128 -22.21 -15.83 -35.32
CA THR A 128 -22.01 -14.77 -34.32
C THR A 128 -21.17 -15.35 -33.17
N VAL A 129 -20.04 -14.74 -32.88
CA VAL A 129 -19.03 -15.25 -31.92
C VAL A 129 -18.61 -14.15 -30.95
N SER A 130 -18.65 -14.42 -29.64
CA SER A 130 -18.18 -13.49 -28.60
C SER A 130 -16.67 -13.26 -28.66
N VAL A 131 -16.25 -12.03 -28.35
CA VAL A 131 -14.84 -11.63 -28.35
C VAL A 131 -14.17 -11.97 -27.01
N PRO A 132 -12.94 -12.53 -27.00
CA PRO A 132 -12.23 -12.90 -25.77
C PRO A 132 -11.48 -11.75 -25.07
N LEU A 133 -11.54 -10.52 -25.60
CA LEU A 133 -10.78 -9.36 -25.12
C LEU A 133 -11.68 -8.34 -24.43
N LYS A 134 -11.13 -7.55 -23.49
CA LYS A 134 -11.85 -6.46 -22.81
C LYS A 134 -12.21 -5.26 -23.70
N ASN A 135 -11.72 -5.21 -24.94
CA ASN A 135 -12.07 -4.18 -25.93
C ASN A 135 -11.94 -4.72 -27.36
N VAL A 136 -12.64 -4.11 -28.30
CA VAL A 136 -12.66 -4.49 -29.73
C VAL A 136 -12.13 -3.39 -30.66
N GLY A 137 -11.61 -2.31 -30.09
CA GLY A 137 -11.17 -1.11 -30.79
C GLY A 137 -10.55 -0.12 -29.82
N GLY A 138 -10.31 1.10 -30.33
CA GLY A 138 -9.82 2.21 -29.53
C GLY A 138 -10.86 2.68 -28.51
N VAL A 139 -10.38 3.15 -27.36
CA VAL A 139 -11.16 3.74 -26.28
C VAL A 139 -10.56 5.11 -26.00
N ALA A 140 -11.41 6.12 -25.85
CA ALA A 140 -10.98 7.49 -25.64
C ALA A 140 -11.93 8.20 -24.69
N ALA A 141 -11.54 9.40 -24.26
CA ALA A 141 -12.40 10.28 -23.51
C ALA A 141 -13.74 10.53 -24.24
N GLY A 142 -14.86 10.28 -23.56
CA GLY A 142 -16.21 10.39 -24.13
C GLY A 142 -16.59 9.30 -25.15
N ASP A 143 -15.74 8.32 -25.44
CA ASP A 143 -16.04 7.20 -26.33
C ASP A 143 -15.43 5.88 -25.82
N ASP A 144 -16.25 5.13 -25.09
CA ASP A 144 -15.98 3.77 -24.63
C ASP A 144 -16.77 2.71 -25.41
N SER A 145 -17.29 3.05 -26.59
CA SER A 145 -18.17 2.16 -27.37
C SER A 145 -17.50 0.86 -27.80
N ALA A 146 -16.17 0.83 -27.86
CA ALA A 146 -15.38 -0.35 -28.16
C ALA A 146 -15.03 -1.20 -26.92
N ALA A 147 -15.41 -0.79 -25.70
CA ALA A 147 -15.22 -1.57 -24.49
C ALA A 147 -16.12 -2.82 -24.50
N ASN A 148 -15.54 -3.96 -24.16
CA ASN A 148 -16.22 -5.24 -24.00
C ASN A 148 -16.31 -5.67 -22.52
N PHE A 149 -15.81 -4.84 -21.61
CA PHE A 149 -15.88 -5.04 -20.18
C PHE A 149 -16.00 -3.68 -19.51
N SER A 150 -16.76 -3.58 -18.44
CA SER A 150 -16.80 -2.39 -17.59
C SER A 150 -16.98 -2.78 -16.13
N GLU A 151 -16.51 -1.90 -15.26
CA GLU A 151 -16.75 -1.98 -13.83
C GLU A 151 -17.48 -0.73 -13.36
N SER A 152 -18.31 -0.90 -12.35
CA SER A 152 -18.81 0.22 -11.56
C SER A 152 -18.77 -0.15 -10.09
N TYR A 153 -18.86 0.86 -9.23
CA TYR A 153 -18.97 0.67 -7.80
C TYR A 153 -20.11 1.50 -7.22
N THR A 154 -20.60 1.06 -6.06
CA THR A 154 -21.41 1.88 -5.16
C THR A 154 -20.57 2.31 -3.98
N MET A 155 -20.81 3.52 -3.48
CA MET A 155 -20.14 4.06 -2.31
C MET A 155 -21.16 4.29 -1.20
N THR A 156 -20.86 3.77 0.00
CA THR A 156 -21.73 3.86 1.17
C THR A 156 -20.95 4.46 2.34
N MET A 157 -21.49 5.48 2.97
CA MET A 157 -20.99 5.99 4.25
C MET A 157 -21.72 5.30 5.39
N ILE A 158 -20.99 4.87 6.41
CA ILE A 158 -21.54 4.33 7.65
C ILE A 158 -21.08 5.25 8.78
N SER A 159 -22.01 5.81 9.54
CA SER A 159 -21.74 6.63 10.72
C SER A 159 -21.91 5.81 12.00
N GLY A 160 -20.86 5.74 12.81
CA GLY A 160 -20.65 4.79 13.89
C GLY A 160 -20.05 3.46 13.42
N ALA A 161 -19.92 2.52 14.36
CA ALA A 161 -19.30 1.21 14.11
C ALA A 161 -19.88 0.51 12.86
N GLN A 162 -19.02 0.02 11.97
CA GLN A 162 -19.32 -0.48 10.62
C GLN A 162 -20.48 -1.49 10.58
N ARG A 163 -20.62 -2.34 11.60
CA ARG A 163 -21.67 -3.39 11.63
C ARG A 163 -23.06 -2.91 12.05
N THR A 164 -23.15 -1.80 12.77
CA THR A 164 -24.40 -1.34 13.41
C THR A 164 -24.73 0.12 13.15
N GLY A 165 -23.81 0.88 12.57
CA GLY A 165 -23.93 2.29 12.31
C GLY A 165 -24.99 2.63 11.26
N GLU A 166 -25.33 3.91 11.20
CA GLU A 166 -26.28 4.43 10.22
C GLU A 166 -25.66 4.42 8.82
N THR A 167 -26.34 3.77 7.88
CA THR A 167 -25.84 3.55 6.52
C THR A 167 -26.49 4.55 5.56
N THR A 168 -25.67 5.31 4.83
CA THR A 168 -26.12 6.24 3.77
C THR A 168 -25.42 5.92 2.45
N VAL A 169 -26.19 5.63 1.41
CA VAL A 169 -25.66 5.48 0.04
C VAL A 169 -25.32 6.87 -0.51
N LEU A 170 -24.10 7.03 -1.00
CA LEU A 170 -23.63 8.29 -1.56
C LEU A 170 -23.82 8.31 -3.08
N ASN A 171 -24.21 9.47 -3.61
CA ASN A 171 -24.48 9.67 -5.03
C ASN A 171 -23.42 10.55 -5.69
N ASN A 172 -23.14 10.24 -6.96
CA ASN A 172 -22.46 11.14 -7.87
C ASN A 172 -23.35 12.38 -8.07
N THR A 173 -22.85 13.56 -7.73
CA THR A 173 -23.65 14.80 -7.77
C THR A 173 -23.98 15.27 -9.19
N ALA A 174 -23.17 14.92 -10.19
CA ALA A 174 -23.39 15.30 -11.58
C ALA A 174 -24.50 14.47 -12.25
N SER A 175 -24.61 13.18 -11.91
CA SER A 175 -25.60 12.27 -12.51
C SER A 175 -26.77 11.93 -11.58
N ASN A 176 -26.67 12.27 -10.29
CA ASN A 176 -27.57 11.82 -9.23
C ASN A 176 -27.76 10.29 -9.19
N SER A 177 -26.71 9.55 -9.56
CA SER A 177 -26.65 8.09 -9.57
C SER A 177 -25.85 7.59 -8.36
N SER A 178 -26.27 6.48 -7.76
CA SER A 178 -25.51 5.76 -6.74
C SER A 178 -24.47 4.79 -7.30
N SER A 179 -24.38 4.70 -8.63
CA SER A 179 -23.40 3.88 -9.36
C SER A 179 -22.36 4.78 -10.02
N PHE A 180 -21.09 4.49 -9.76
CA PHE A 180 -19.91 5.18 -10.25
C PHE A 180 -19.16 4.25 -11.22
N PRO A 181 -19.12 4.55 -12.52
CA PRO A 181 -18.25 3.82 -13.44
C PRO A 181 -16.78 3.84 -12.99
N LYS A 182 -16.01 2.80 -13.30
CA LYS A 182 -14.56 2.72 -13.11
C LYS A 182 -13.90 2.75 -14.50
N PRO A 183 -12.79 3.48 -14.72
CA PRO A 183 -12.06 3.44 -15.98
C PRO A 183 -11.54 2.03 -16.24
N LEU A 184 -11.46 1.67 -17.52
CA LEU A 184 -10.68 0.51 -17.94
C LEU A 184 -9.22 0.66 -17.53
N ASP A 185 -8.58 -0.45 -17.15
CA ASP A 185 -7.13 -0.49 -16.91
C ASP A 185 -6.37 -0.11 -18.19
N TYR A 186 -5.13 0.36 -18.06
CA TYR A 186 -4.37 0.89 -19.19
C TYR A 186 -3.80 -0.22 -20.09
N VAL A 187 -4.69 -0.84 -20.87
CA VAL A 187 -4.42 -1.94 -21.81
C VAL A 187 -3.19 -1.70 -22.70
N GLY A 188 -3.02 -0.48 -23.19
CA GLY A 188 -1.88 -0.06 -24.01
C GLY A 188 -2.22 1.05 -25.01
N ASP A 189 -1.19 1.57 -25.68
CA ASP A 189 -1.26 2.72 -26.59
C ASP A 189 -2.07 2.45 -27.86
N LYS A 190 -2.18 1.19 -28.28
CA LYS A 190 -3.11 0.83 -29.36
C LYS A 190 -4.59 1.04 -28.98
N THR A 191 -4.92 0.85 -27.70
CA THR A 191 -6.28 1.04 -27.21
C THR A 191 -6.54 2.51 -26.91
N PHE A 192 -5.62 3.19 -26.23
CA PHE A 192 -5.86 4.56 -25.72
C PHE A 192 -5.15 5.68 -26.47
N GLY A 193 -4.21 5.38 -27.36
CA GLY A 193 -3.41 6.34 -28.10
C GLY A 193 -2.06 6.65 -27.45
N SER A 194 -2.08 7.11 -26.21
CA SER A 194 -0.88 7.47 -25.44
C SER A 194 -1.19 7.58 -23.93
N MET A 195 -0.16 7.78 -23.10
CA MET A 195 -0.35 7.95 -21.65
C MET A 195 -1.13 9.22 -21.32
N SER A 196 -0.93 10.28 -22.11
CA SER A 196 -1.69 11.52 -21.96
C SER A 196 -3.16 11.35 -22.34
N ASP A 197 -3.44 10.55 -23.37
CA ASP A 197 -4.80 10.25 -23.78
C ASP A 197 -5.50 9.32 -22.76
N TYR A 198 -4.77 8.36 -22.18
CA TYR A 198 -5.27 7.55 -21.08
C TYR A 198 -5.58 8.39 -19.83
N GLN A 199 -4.70 9.33 -19.46
CA GLN A 199 -4.96 10.23 -18.33
C GLN A 199 -6.24 11.05 -18.58
N THR A 200 -6.40 11.63 -19.79
CA THR A 200 -7.62 12.36 -20.17
C THR A 200 -8.87 11.47 -20.11
N TYR A 201 -8.74 10.19 -20.49
CA TYR A 201 -9.80 9.20 -20.33
C TYR A 201 -10.14 8.96 -18.84
N ALA A 202 -9.13 8.69 -18.01
CA ALA A 202 -9.28 8.40 -16.58
C ALA A 202 -9.82 9.58 -15.77
N ASP A 203 -9.48 10.83 -16.13
CA ASP A 203 -9.91 12.05 -15.43
C ASP A 203 -11.44 12.23 -15.40
N GLN A 204 -12.17 11.66 -16.37
CA GLN A 204 -13.65 11.69 -16.37
C GLN A 204 -14.27 10.83 -15.26
N PHE A 205 -13.47 9.97 -14.63
CA PHE A 205 -13.89 9.07 -13.57
C PHE A 205 -13.53 9.60 -12.18
N VAL A 206 -13.11 10.87 -12.09
CA VAL A 206 -13.07 11.63 -10.83
C VAL A 206 -14.46 12.20 -10.60
N TYR A 207 -15.12 11.73 -9.53
CA TYR A 207 -16.50 12.12 -9.22
C TYR A 207 -16.57 13.03 -8.00
N GLN A 208 -17.51 13.98 -8.04
CA GLN A 208 -17.90 14.76 -6.87
C GLN A 208 -19.01 14.02 -6.12
N VAL A 209 -18.87 13.93 -4.80
CA VAL A 209 -19.76 13.19 -3.91
C VAL A 209 -20.24 14.10 -2.78
N SER A 210 -21.54 14.13 -2.55
CA SER A 210 -22.12 14.83 -1.40
C SER A 210 -22.10 13.90 -0.19
N ILE A 211 -21.44 14.35 0.88
CA ILE A 211 -21.44 13.68 2.18
C ILE A 211 -22.54 14.33 3.05
N PRO A 212 -23.38 13.54 3.75
CA PRO A 212 -24.39 14.09 4.66
C PRO A 212 -23.79 15.07 5.67
N ASN A 213 -24.45 16.22 5.86
CA ASN A 213 -24.02 17.28 6.78
C ASN A 213 -22.64 17.88 6.49
N CYS A 214 -22.12 17.69 5.26
CA CYS A 214 -20.86 18.25 4.80
C CYS A 214 -21.12 19.36 3.77
N GLU A 215 -20.68 20.59 4.05
CA GLU A 215 -20.95 21.74 3.18
C GLU A 215 -20.24 21.63 1.82
N ASN A 216 -18.99 21.16 1.84
CA ASN A 216 -18.16 21.00 0.66
C ASN A 216 -18.25 19.57 0.11
N MET A 217 -18.13 19.42 -1.21
CA MET A 217 -18.17 18.12 -1.85
C MET A 217 -16.84 17.39 -1.67
N ALA A 218 -16.92 16.08 -1.47
CA ALA A 218 -15.77 15.18 -1.54
C ALA A 218 -15.48 14.80 -2.99
N GLN A 219 -14.24 14.39 -3.27
CA GLN A 219 -13.85 13.77 -4.54
C GLN A 219 -13.57 12.29 -4.34
N VAL A 220 -13.92 11.48 -5.33
CA VAL A 220 -13.63 10.04 -5.34
C VAL A 220 -13.12 9.61 -6.70
N PHE A 221 -12.13 8.73 -6.70
CA PHE A 221 -11.60 8.06 -7.88
C PHE A 221 -11.33 6.61 -7.52
N VAL A 222 -11.70 5.69 -8.42
CA VAL A 222 -11.26 4.30 -8.35
C VAL A 222 -10.72 3.92 -9.70
N GLY A 223 -9.51 3.37 -9.77
CA GLY A 223 -8.88 3.01 -11.03
C GLY A 223 -7.44 2.54 -10.88
N GLN A 224 -6.84 2.07 -11.97
CA GLN A 224 -5.44 1.67 -11.98
C GLN A 224 -4.53 2.90 -11.86
N ARG A 225 -3.51 2.85 -11.00
CA ARG A 225 -2.41 3.84 -10.91
C ARG A 225 -1.07 3.13 -10.91
N LYS A 226 0.00 3.88 -11.20
CA LYS A 226 1.36 3.39 -11.03
C LYS A 226 1.57 3.07 -9.55
N ASP A 227 2.17 1.94 -9.23
CA ASP A 227 2.44 1.57 -7.84
C ASP A 227 3.31 2.65 -7.19
N PRO A 228 2.83 3.34 -6.13
CA PRO A 228 3.60 4.38 -5.47
C PRO A 228 4.53 3.83 -4.38
N PHE A 229 4.47 2.54 -4.05
CA PHE A 229 5.40 1.94 -3.11
C PHE A 229 6.72 1.64 -3.80
N VAL A 230 7.82 2.03 -3.16
CA VAL A 230 9.17 1.83 -3.65
C VAL A 230 9.89 0.99 -2.62
N VAL A 231 10.43 -0.16 -3.05
CA VAL A 231 11.10 -1.08 -2.14
C VAL A 231 12.03 -2.05 -2.88
N ASN A 232 13.16 -2.37 -2.25
CA ASN A 232 14.05 -3.47 -2.64
C ASN A 232 13.51 -4.82 -2.15
N LEU A 233 12.38 -5.21 -2.71
CA LEU A 233 11.52 -6.29 -2.21
C LEU A 233 12.23 -7.64 -2.13
N GLY A 234 12.82 -8.07 -3.24
CA GLY A 234 13.40 -9.40 -3.40
C GLY A 234 14.55 -9.63 -2.45
N LYS A 235 15.48 -8.66 -2.35
CA LYS A 235 16.62 -8.79 -1.44
C LYS A 235 16.19 -8.60 0.02
N THR A 236 15.22 -7.75 0.31
CA THR A 236 14.70 -7.55 1.68
C THR A 236 14.12 -8.85 2.24
N PHE A 237 13.25 -9.51 1.49
CA PHE A 237 12.60 -10.75 1.94
C PHE A 237 13.46 -12.01 1.75
N ASP A 238 14.58 -11.93 1.03
CA ASP A 238 15.66 -12.93 1.07
C ASP A 238 16.60 -12.69 2.27
N LEU A 239 16.03 -12.50 3.47
CA LEU A 239 16.75 -12.22 4.72
C LEU A 239 17.72 -11.02 4.63
N VAL A 240 17.27 -9.91 4.03
CA VAL A 240 18.07 -8.68 3.86
C VAL A 240 19.40 -9.00 3.18
N ASN A 241 19.34 -9.47 1.94
CA ASN A 241 20.48 -9.90 1.14
C ASN A 241 21.27 -8.72 0.50
N TYR A 242 21.62 -7.74 1.34
CA TYR A 242 22.44 -6.57 1.05
C TYR A 242 22.88 -5.93 2.37
N VAL A 243 23.88 -5.05 2.37
CA VAL A 243 24.24 -4.26 3.56
C VAL A 243 23.32 -3.05 3.60
N PRO A 244 22.36 -2.96 4.56
CA PRO A 244 21.29 -1.96 4.50
C PRO A 244 21.72 -0.61 5.05
N VAL A 245 22.89 -0.12 4.65
CA VAL A 245 23.50 1.15 5.08
C VAL A 245 23.99 1.88 3.84
N GLU A 246 23.83 3.19 3.80
CA GLU A 246 24.31 4.03 2.69
C GLU A 246 25.80 3.76 2.40
N GLY A 247 26.07 3.27 1.19
CA GLY A 247 27.40 2.91 0.71
C GLY A 247 28.18 4.09 0.14
N ASP A 248 27.51 5.18 -0.19
CA ASP A 248 28.11 6.33 -0.85
C ASP A 248 28.32 7.52 0.11
N SER A 249 29.17 8.48 -0.30
CA SER A 249 29.38 9.71 0.50
C SER A 249 28.13 10.58 0.60
N ALA A 250 27.21 10.41 -0.35
CA ALA A 250 25.86 10.93 -0.37
C ALA A 250 24.97 9.98 -1.19
N PRO A 251 23.65 9.92 -0.91
CA PRO A 251 22.72 9.08 -1.65
C PRO A 251 22.89 9.14 -3.17
N GLY A 252 23.16 8.00 -3.79
CA GLY A 252 23.27 7.85 -5.24
C GLY A 252 24.58 8.39 -5.87
N ALA A 253 25.59 8.74 -5.07
CA ALA A 253 26.85 9.25 -5.62
C ALA A 253 27.67 8.16 -6.37
N GLY A 254 27.46 6.88 -6.06
CA GLY A 254 28.14 5.74 -6.70
C GLY A 254 29.65 5.75 -6.49
N ASP A 255 30.14 6.37 -5.42
CA ASP A 255 31.56 6.57 -5.13
C ASP A 255 32.11 5.60 -4.08
N GLY A 256 31.23 4.83 -3.41
CA GLY A 256 31.62 3.94 -2.32
C GLY A 256 32.25 4.68 -1.13
N GLY A 257 32.00 5.98 -1.00
CA GLY A 257 32.58 6.86 0.02
C GLY A 257 31.88 6.80 1.38
N GLY A 258 30.81 6.02 1.50
CA GLY A 258 30.04 5.80 2.72
C GLY A 258 30.48 4.55 3.47
N PHE A 259 29.53 3.74 3.92
CA PHE A 259 29.83 2.51 4.64
C PHE A 259 30.49 1.47 3.71
N PRO A 260 31.63 0.85 4.08
CA PRO A 260 32.27 -0.15 3.24
C PRO A 260 31.35 -1.33 2.92
N GLY A 261 31.02 -1.49 1.62
CA GLY A 261 30.10 -2.53 1.15
C GLY A 261 28.62 -2.21 1.36
N GLY A 262 28.28 -1.00 1.81
CA GLY A 262 26.93 -0.47 1.87
C GLY A 262 26.25 -0.40 0.51
N ILE A 263 24.93 -0.30 0.51
CA ILE A 263 24.13 -0.23 -0.71
C ILE A 263 24.10 1.20 -1.25
N THR A 264 24.25 1.34 -2.57
CA THR A 264 24.03 2.60 -3.29
C THR A 264 22.54 2.78 -3.54
N GLN A 265 22.00 3.96 -3.21
CA GLN A 265 20.64 4.32 -3.61
C GLN A 265 20.51 4.46 -5.13
N SER A 266 19.56 3.73 -5.71
CA SER A 266 19.28 3.71 -7.14
C SER A 266 17.84 3.28 -7.40
N ALA A 267 17.19 3.87 -8.39
CA ALA A 267 15.87 3.42 -8.86
C ALA A 267 15.89 1.97 -9.37
N ASP A 268 17.05 1.43 -9.73
CA ASP A 268 17.19 0.01 -10.12
C ASP A 268 17.01 -0.97 -8.94
N ASN A 269 17.02 -0.47 -7.69
CA ASN A 269 16.71 -1.28 -6.52
C ASN A 269 15.21 -1.34 -6.23
N ASP A 270 14.36 -0.60 -6.95
CA ASP A 270 12.90 -0.69 -6.81
C ASP A 270 12.34 -1.86 -7.63
N ASP A 271 11.95 -2.93 -6.95
CA ASP A 271 11.36 -4.11 -7.59
C ASP A 271 9.91 -3.87 -8.05
N LEU A 272 9.30 -2.74 -7.68
CA LEU A 272 7.94 -2.34 -8.07
C LEU A 272 7.93 -1.28 -9.18
N ALA A 273 9.11 -0.88 -9.70
CA ALA A 273 9.27 0.17 -10.70
C ALA A 273 8.49 -0.07 -12.00
N ASP A 274 8.12 -1.32 -12.32
CA ASP A 274 7.33 -1.70 -13.50
C ASP A 274 5.90 -2.17 -13.18
N LYS A 275 5.43 -2.01 -11.93
CA LYS A 275 4.10 -2.47 -11.47
C LYS A 275 3.06 -1.36 -11.37
N ASN A 276 1.80 -1.75 -11.51
CA ASN A 276 0.64 -0.91 -11.18
C ASN A 276 -0.11 -1.50 -9.97
N VAL A 277 -1.08 -0.74 -9.46
CA VAL A 277 -2.06 -1.15 -8.44
C VAL A 277 -3.44 -0.62 -8.81
N THR A 278 -4.49 -1.12 -8.15
CA THR A 278 -5.84 -0.51 -8.21
C THR A 278 -6.06 0.33 -6.96
N SER A 279 -6.28 1.63 -7.15
CA SER A 279 -6.42 2.60 -6.07
C SER A 279 -7.87 2.97 -5.85
N ILE A 280 -8.29 3.02 -4.59
CA ILE A 280 -9.51 3.66 -4.12
C ILE A 280 -9.07 4.95 -3.40
N ALA A 281 -9.27 6.10 -4.05
CA ALA A 281 -8.91 7.40 -3.53
C ALA A 281 -10.16 8.22 -3.18
N ILE A 282 -10.16 8.85 -2.00
CA ILE A 282 -11.19 9.78 -1.57
C ILE A 282 -10.55 11.02 -0.95
N GLU A 283 -11.01 12.20 -1.35
CA GLU A 283 -10.60 13.48 -0.75
C GLU A 283 -11.81 14.16 -0.12
N ILE A 284 -11.72 14.46 1.17
CA ILE A 284 -12.85 14.81 2.03
C ILE A 284 -12.55 16.14 2.74
N PRO A 285 -13.53 17.05 2.89
CA PRO A 285 -13.35 18.22 3.75
C PRO A 285 -13.03 17.82 5.20
N LYS A 286 -12.00 18.43 5.78
CA LYS A 286 -11.56 18.19 7.17
C LYS A 286 -12.70 18.28 8.17
N SER A 287 -13.55 19.30 8.03
CA SER A 287 -14.68 19.57 8.92
C SER A 287 -15.70 18.44 9.00
N CYS A 288 -15.69 17.50 8.06
CA CYS A 288 -16.64 16.40 7.99
C CYS A 288 -16.12 15.09 8.61
N ILE A 289 -14.86 15.06 9.07
CA ILE A 289 -14.21 13.84 9.57
C ILE A 289 -13.50 14.00 10.92
N VAL A 290 -13.25 15.22 11.40
CA VAL A 290 -12.46 15.48 12.63
C VAL A 290 -13.19 15.21 13.96
N GLY A 291 -14.49 14.91 13.92
CA GLY A 291 -15.26 14.50 15.11
C GLY A 291 -15.26 15.50 16.26
N GLU A 292 -15.40 14.98 17.49
CA GLU A 292 -15.33 15.75 18.75
C GLU A 292 -13.96 15.67 19.44
N GLY A 293 -12.98 14.98 18.83
CA GLY A 293 -11.62 14.83 19.36
C GLY A 293 -10.76 16.09 19.26
N ASN A 294 -9.44 15.91 19.29
CA ASN A 294 -8.47 17.02 19.19
C ASN A 294 -8.10 17.39 17.74
N GLY A 295 -8.88 16.95 16.75
CA GLY A 295 -8.61 17.16 15.32
C GLY A 295 -7.59 16.20 14.70
N VAL A 296 -7.11 15.23 15.49
CA VAL A 296 -6.34 14.08 15.01
C VAL A 296 -7.31 12.93 14.72
N ILE A 297 -7.18 12.33 13.54
CA ILE A 297 -7.96 11.16 13.14
C ILE A 297 -7.06 9.93 13.00
N GLY A 298 -7.56 8.78 13.42
CA GLY A 298 -7.03 7.46 13.10
C GLY A 298 -7.67 6.92 11.82
N SER A 299 -6.94 6.16 11.01
CA SER A 299 -7.47 5.58 9.78
C SER A 299 -6.73 4.32 9.33
N TRP A 300 -7.48 3.44 8.67
CA TRP A 300 -6.99 2.19 8.08
C TRP A 300 -7.93 1.72 6.98
N THR A 301 -7.51 0.73 6.21
CA THR A 301 -8.33 0.09 5.16
C THR A 301 -8.57 -1.39 5.48
N THR A 302 -9.69 -1.93 5.01
CA THR A 302 -10.02 -3.36 5.12
C THR A 302 -10.70 -3.90 3.87
N ALA A 303 -10.53 -5.20 3.63
CA ALA A 303 -11.34 -5.95 2.66
C ALA A 303 -12.06 -7.12 3.34
N SER A 304 -13.32 -7.33 2.97
CA SER A 304 -14.19 -8.35 3.54
C SER A 304 -14.90 -9.20 2.49
N LEU A 305 -15.11 -10.49 2.79
CA LEU A 305 -15.90 -11.43 1.99
C LEU A 305 -17.06 -12.02 2.79
N PRO A 306 -18.14 -12.46 2.12
CA PRO A 306 -19.12 -13.35 2.73
C PRO A 306 -18.47 -14.66 3.20
N GLN A 307 -18.93 -15.18 4.34
CA GLN A 307 -18.36 -16.39 4.97
C GLN A 307 -18.47 -17.68 4.13
N ALA A 308 -19.43 -17.76 3.21
CA ALA A 308 -19.67 -18.95 2.41
C ALA A 308 -19.71 -18.61 0.92
N ARG A 309 -19.03 -19.45 0.12
CA ARG A 309 -19.06 -19.43 -1.35
C ARG A 309 -19.38 -20.82 -1.88
N VAL A 310 -20.41 -20.92 -2.72
CA VAL A 310 -20.77 -22.13 -3.44
C VAL A 310 -20.54 -21.89 -4.93
N LEU A 311 -19.55 -22.57 -5.50
CA LEU A 311 -19.23 -22.42 -6.92
C LEU A 311 -20.32 -23.02 -7.80
N ASN A 312 -20.66 -22.31 -8.89
CA ASN A 312 -21.63 -22.79 -9.87
C ASN A 312 -20.93 -23.73 -10.88
N PRO A 313 -21.28 -25.03 -10.94
CA PRO A 313 -20.68 -25.96 -11.90
C PRO A 313 -21.01 -25.64 -13.36
N ASN A 314 -22.00 -24.78 -13.61
CA ASN A 314 -22.36 -24.24 -14.93
C ASN A 314 -22.10 -22.73 -14.97
N ALA A 315 -20.89 -22.33 -14.62
CA ALA A 315 -20.50 -20.93 -14.49
C ALA A 315 -20.76 -20.13 -15.78
N LYS A 316 -21.32 -18.94 -15.59
CA LYS A 316 -21.40 -17.86 -16.60
C LYS A 316 -20.74 -16.61 -16.03
N PHE A 317 -20.42 -15.63 -16.88
CA PHE A 317 -19.78 -14.38 -16.46
C PHE A 317 -20.44 -13.76 -15.21
N ALA A 318 -21.76 -13.52 -15.26
CA ALA A 318 -22.51 -12.92 -14.15
C ALA A 318 -23.08 -13.93 -13.14
N ASN A 319 -22.75 -15.22 -13.25
CA ASN A 319 -23.27 -16.28 -12.38
C ASN A 319 -22.27 -17.43 -12.28
N ASN A 320 -21.13 -17.17 -11.63
CA ASN A 320 -20.05 -18.12 -11.42
C ASN A 320 -20.07 -18.75 -10.01
N ALA A 321 -20.75 -18.12 -9.04
CA ALA A 321 -20.90 -18.58 -7.68
C ALA A 321 -22.15 -17.98 -7.01
N VAL A 322 -22.51 -18.54 -5.85
CA VAL A 322 -23.44 -17.95 -4.90
C VAL A 322 -22.69 -17.74 -3.59
N ASN A 323 -22.72 -16.52 -3.07
CA ASN A 323 -22.08 -16.15 -1.82
C ASN A 323 -23.13 -15.85 -0.73
N GLY A 324 -22.80 -16.08 0.54
CA GLY A 324 -23.70 -15.83 1.65
C GLY A 324 -23.01 -15.87 3.02
N GLY A 325 -23.77 -15.55 4.06
CA GLY A 325 -23.26 -15.38 5.43
C GLY A 325 -22.88 -13.92 5.72
N ALA A 326 -22.40 -13.67 6.94
CA ALA A 326 -21.93 -12.35 7.33
C ALA A 326 -20.65 -11.98 6.57
N LEU A 327 -20.40 -10.68 6.40
CA LEU A 327 -19.09 -10.21 5.94
C LEU A 327 -18.03 -10.49 7.01
N THR A 328 -16.89 -11.03 6.57
CA THR A 328 -15.72 -11.32 7.38
C THR A 328 -14.53 -10.61 6.77
N GLN A 329 -13.87 -9.78 7.57
CA GLN A 329 -12.62 -9.12 7.22
C GLN A 329 -11.55 -10.19 6.98
N VAL A 330 -10.78 -10.03 5.91
CA VAL A 330 -9.69 -10.94 5.52
C VAL A 330 -8.36 -10.22 5.26
N SER A 331 -8.41 -8.91 5.06
CA SER A 331 -7.23 -8.04 4.95
C SER A 331 -7.50 -6.73 5.71
N ARG A 332 -6.44 -6.17 6.27
CA ARG A 332 -6.40 -4.91 6.99
C ARG A 332 -5.01 -4.31 6.88
N LEU A 333 -4.95 -3.01 6.64
CA LEU A 333 -3.70 -2.26 6.60
C LEU A 333 -3.90 -0.82 7.11
N GLY A 334 -3.02 -0.39 8.02
CA GLY A 334 -2.91 0.99 8.47
C GLY A 334 -1.51 1.52 8.17
N SER A 335 -0.65 1.44 9.17
CA SER A 335 0.77 1.77 9.09
C SER A 335 1.51 0.77 8.19
N PRO A 336 2.42 1.25 7.32
CA PRO A 336 3.18 0.41 6.40
C PRO A 336 4.09 -0.55 7.16
N LEU A 337 4.38 -1.70 6.55
CA LEU A 337 5.33 -2.72 7.02
C LEU A 337 4.96 -3.44 8.32
N VAL A 338 3.85 -3.09 8.99
CA VAL A 338 3.46 -3.74 10.24
C VAL A 338 3.08 -5.20 9.99
N ASN A 339 2.19 -5.48 9.04
CA ASN A 339 1.83 -6.88 8.77
C ASN A 339 2.98 -7.66 8.13
N GLU A 340 3.86 -6.98 7.42
CA GLU A 340 4.96 -7.54 6.65
C GLU A 340 6.13 -7.98 7.54
N LEU A 341 6.59 -7.07 8.41
CA LEU A 341 7.87 -7.16 9.13
C LEU A 341 7.75 -7.05 10.66
N VAL A 342 6.59 -6.66 11.20
CA VAL A 342 6.37 -6.57 12.65
C VAL A 342 5.60 -7.79 13.15
N ILE A 343 4.45 -8.10 12.54
CA ILE A 343 3.62 -9.24 12.94
C ILE A 343 4.26 -10.56 12.50
N GLY A 344 4.44 -11.47 13.46
CA GLY A 344 5.01 -12.77 13.20
C GLY A 344 4.10 -13.65 12.33
N ILE A 345 4.70 -14.45 11.44
CA ILE A 345 3.99 -15.27 10.44
C ILE A 345 2.82 -16.09 10.99
N LYS A 346 2.91 -16.62 12.22
CA LYS A 346 1.86 -17.43 12.84
C LYS A 346 0.57 -16.65 13.13
N ASP A 347 0.67 -15.34 13.30
CA ASP A 347 -0.42 -14.48 13.77
C ASP A 347 -0.88 -13.47 12.69
N LYS A 348 -0.25 -13.44 11.50
CA LYS A 348 -0.62 -12.52 10.41
C LYS A 348 -2.08 -12.65 9.98
N ASP A 349 -2.57 -13.89 9.83
CA ASP A 349 -3.99 -14.12 9.51
C ASP A 349 -4.90 -13.60 10.63
N ALA A 350 -4.50 -13.75 11.90
CA ALA A 350 -5.26 -13.23 13.02
C ALA A 350 -5.28 -11.69 13.00
N PHE A 351 -4.13 -11.05 12.79
CA PHE A 351 -4.00 -9.60 12.64
C PHE A 351 -4.86 -9.04 11.51
N SER A 352 -4.78 -9.63 10.31
CA SER A 352 -5.58 -9.23 9.14
C SER A 352 -7.10 -9.34 9.37
N THR A 353 -7.55 -10.16 10.33
CA THR A 353 -8.97 -10.32 10.69
C THR A 353 -9.40 -9.53 11.93
N ALA A 354 -8.45 -8.92 12.65
CA ALA A 354 -8.70 -8.20 13.90
C ALA A 354 -9.08 -6.73 13.65
N HIS A 355 -9.79 -6.14 14.61
CA HIS A 355 -10.07 -4.71 14.64
C HIS A 355 -9.00 -3.97 15.47
N PRO A 356 -8.67 -2.70 15.16
CA PRO A 356 -7.61 -1.97 15.89
C PRO A 356 -7.77 -1.96 17.41
N LYS A 357 -9.01 -1.85 17.92
CA LYS A 357 -9.32 -1.99 19.36
C LYS A 357 -8.83 -3.28 20.04
N ASP A 358 -8.61 -4.35 19.26
CA ASP A 358 -8.21 -5.67 19.74
C ASP A 358 -6.68 -5.89 19.61
N ASP A 359 -5.90 -4.87 19.20
CA ASP A 359 -4.48 -5.00 18.86
C ASP A 359 -3.56 -5.27 20.06
N ALA A 360 -4.06 -5.11 21.29
CA ALA A 360 -3.30 -5.45 22.49
C ALA A 360 -2.79 -6.90 22.49
N GLN A 361 -3.46 -7.81 21.77
CA GLN A 361 -3.02 -9.20 21.58
C GLN A 361 -1.72 -9.34 20.77
N PHE A 362 -1.32 -8.31 20.02
CA PHE A 362 -0.13 -8.27 19.17
C PHE A 362 1.00 -7.38 19.74
N LEU A 363 0.81 -6.79 20.93
CA LEU A 363 1.72 -5.80 21.52
C LEU A 363 3.18 -6.30 21.63
N ASP A 364 3.40 -7.59 21.84
CA ASP A 364 4.75 -8.16 21.94
C ASP A 364 5.56 -7.94 20.65
N TYR A 365 4.91 -7.95 19.48
CA TYR A 365 5.59 -7.71 18.20
C TYR A 365 6.15 -6.28 18.08
N VAL A 366 5.50 -5.31 18.71
CA VAL A 366 5.94 -3.90 18.70
C VAL A 366 6.88 -3.62 19.87
N SER A 367 6.55 -4.11 21.06
CA SER A 367 7.32 -3.85 22.28
C SER A 367 8.64 -4.64 22.35
N HIS A 368 8.72 -5.78 21.65
CA HIS A 368 9.87 -6.68 21.58
C HIS A 368 10.06 -7.20 20.14
N PRO A 369 10.38 -6.30 19.17
CA PRO A 369 10.39 -6.64 17.75
C PRO A 369 11.51 -7.63 17.39
N ALA A 370 11.20 -8.55 16.48
CA ALA A 370 12.17 -9.54 16.00
C ALA A 370 13.16 -8.97 14.97
N LEU A 371 12.75 -7.96 14.17
CA LEU A 371 13.56 -7.44 13.06
C LEU A 371 14.95 -6.90 13.50
N PRO A 372 15.09 -6.09 14.56
CA PRO A 372 16.42 -5.69 15.04
C PRO A 372 17.32 -6.87 15.41
N GLU A 373 16.76 -7.89 16.06
CA GLU A 373 17.53 -9.08 16.44
C GLU A 373 17.94 -9.91 15.23
N LEU A 374 17.10 -10.01 14.20
CA LEU A 374 17.48 -10.63 12.93
C LEU A 374 18.64 -9.90 12.27
N LEU A 375 18.59 -8.56 12.20
CA LEU A 375 19.70 -7.76 11.67
C LEU A 375 20.97 -7.93 12.50
N ASN A 376 20.85 -8.00 13.83
CA ASN A 376 21.96 -8.29 14.72
C ASN A 376 22.60 -9.66 14.40
N ILE A 377 21.79 -10.71 14.25
CA ILE A 377 22.25 -12.07 13.89
C ILE A 377 22.97 -12.08 12.53
N LEU A 378 22.42 -11.36 11.55
CA LEU A 378 22.94 -11.38 10.18
C LEU A 378 24.24 -10.56 10.03
N PHE A 379 24.34 -9.41 10.71
CA PHE A 379 25.36 -8.42 10.38
C PHE A 379 26.41 -8.15 11.47
N LYS A 380 26.18 -8.49 12.74
CA LYS A 380 27.09 -8.07 13.83
C LYS A 380 28.54 -8.50 13.62
N ASP A 381 28.77 -9.77 13.31
CA ASP A 381 30.14 -10.30 13.15
C ASP A 381 30.83 -9.69 11.92
N ALA A 382 30.07 -9.47 10.84
CA ALA A 382 30.57 -8.81 9.63
C ALA A 382 30.92 -7.34 9.90
N VAL A 383 30.09 -6.60 10.63
CA VAL A 383 30.34 -5.20 11.03
C VAL A 383 31.57 -5.12 11.93
N ASN A 384 31.65 -5.96 12.96
CA ASN A 384 32.80 -6.01 13.87
C ASN A 384 34.10 -6.29 13.12
N THR A 385 34.07 -7.21 12.15
CA THR A 385 35.23 -7.53 11.31
C THR A 385 35.60 -6.38 10.37
N THR A 386 34.61 -5.79 9.67
CA THR A 386 34.84 -4.74 8.67
C THR A 386 35.36 -3.45 9.30
N LEU A 387 34.86 -3.10 10.49
CA LEU A 387 35.21 -1.86 11.17
C LEU A 387 36.31 -2.01 12.24
N ASP A 388 36.82 -3.23 12.48
CA ASP A 388 37.71 -3.54 13.62
C ASP A 388 37.12 -3.07 14.97
N THR A 389 35.86 -3.43 15.20
CA THR A 389 35.08 -3.07 16.39
C THR A 389 34.64 -4.32 17.18
N ASN A 390 34.08 -4.10 18.37
CA ASN A 390 33.60 -5.16 19.25
C ASN A 390 32.23 -4.81 19.84
N PHE A 391 31.27 -4.47 18.98
CA PHE A 391 29.89 -4.29 19.41
C PHE A 391 29.35 -5.57 20.04
N GLU A 392 28.75 -5.44 21.22
CA GLU A 392 28.05 -6.54 21.90
C GLU A 392 26.77 -6.93 21.14
N THR A 393 26.05 -5.92 20.67
CA THR A 393 24.82 -5.99 19.88
C THR A 393 24.78 -4.85 18.85
N LEU A 394 24.07 -5.05 17.74
CA LEU A 394 23.63 -3.97 16.86
C LEU A 394 22.16 -3.57 17.13
N ALA A 395 21.38 -4.46 17.76
CA ALA A 395 19.97 -4.22 18.03
C ALA A 395 19.79 -3.28 19.24
N PRO A 396 18.76 -2.40 19.23
CA PRO A 396 18.39 -1.62 20.41
C PRO A 396 18.04 -2.49 21.62
N THR A 397 18.27 -1.95 22.82
CA THR A 397 18.15 -2.65 24.11
C THR A 397 17.14 -2.02 25.07
N ASN A 398 16.46 -0.94 24.64
CA ASN A 398 15.39 -0.27 25.39
C ASN A 398 14.09 -1.10 25.37
N PHE A 399 14.00 -2.11 26.24
CA PHE A 399 12.78 -2.92 26.35
C PHE A 399 11.92 -2.54 27.58
N PRO A 400 10.59 -2.46 27.44
CA PRO A 400 9.84 -2.51 26.18
C PRO A 400 10.14 -1.29 25.29
N ARG A 401 10.08 -1.49 23.96
CA ARG A 401 10.33 -0.46 22.94
C ARG A 401 9.26 0.63 22.93
N THR A 402 9.32 1.52 23.92
CA THR A 402 8.37 2.64 24.10
C THR A 402 8.38 3.59 22.90
N ASP A 403 9.52 3.72 22.23
CA ASP A 403 9.66 4.45 20.98
C ASP A 403 8.83 3.86 19.84
N LEU A 404 8.78 2.52 19.71
CA LEU A 404 7.97 1.84 18.70
C LEU A 404 6.48 1.81 19.07
N ILE A 405 6.16 1.64 20.36
CA ILE A 405 4.79 1.79 20.85
C ILE A 405 4.28 3.20 20.52
N THR A 406 5.11 4.22 20.70
CA THR A 406 4.76 5.60 20.36
C THR A 406 4.57 5.78 18.87
N ALA A 407 5.51 5.29 18.06
CA ALA A 407 5.49 5.44 16.60
C ALA A 407 4.32 4.72 15.92
N PHE A 408 4.04 3.47 16.32
CA PHE A 408 3.04 2.63 15.64
C PHE A 408 1.66 2.61 16.33
N LEU A 409 1.61 2.77 17.66
CA LEU A 409 0.39 2.46 18.42
C LEU A 409 -0.28 3.66 19.08
N THR A 410 0.44 4.72 19.46
CA THR A 410 -0.16 5.83 20.22
C THR A 410 -0.05 7.20 19.57
N GLY A 411 0.88 7.37 18.63
CA GLY A 411 1.25 8.69 18.10
C GLY A 411 2.09 9.50 19.09
N PHE A 412 2.72 10.56 18.57
CA PHE A 412 3.52 11.53 19.30
C PHE A 412 2.67 12.72 19.72
N ALA A 413 2.85 13.16 20.97
CA ALA A 413 2.20 14.36 21.50
C ALA A 413 2.46 15.57 20.59
N ASP A 414 1.46 16.44 20.44
CA ASP A 414 1.46 17.64 19.58
C ASP A 414 1.65 17.40 18.07
N VAL A 415 1.95 16.16 17.65
CA VAL A 415 2.08 15.79 16.24
C VAL A 415 0.85 15.03 15.78
N ASN A 416 0.64 13.79 16.22
CA ASN A 416 -0.41 12.90 15.69
C ASN A 416 -1.05 11.99 16.76
N GLN A 417 -0.91 12.32 18.04
CA GLN A 417 -1.59 11.61 19.12
C GLN A 417 -3.04 12.09 19.28
N GLN A 418 -4.00 11.15 19.31
CA GLN A 418 -5.41 11.44 19.59
C GLN A 418 -5.61 11.80 21.07
N ALA A 419 -6.70 12.51 21.37
CA ALA A 419 -7.03 12.94 22.73
C ALA A 419 -7.27 11.75 23.68
N THR A 420 -8.05 10.76 23.23
CA THR A 420 -8.11 9.43 23.84
C THR A 420 -7.03 8.59 23.20
N VAL A 421 -6.16 8.01 24.02
CA VAL A 421 -5.07 7.17 23.51
C VAL A 421 -5.41 5.71 23.76
N THR A 422 -5.92 5.05 22.71
CA THR A 422 -6.08 3.60 22.68
C THR A 422 -4.96 3.00 21.81
N PRO A 423 -3.95 2.33 22.40
CA PRO A 423 -2.85 1.76 21.64
C PRO A 423 -3.33 0.78 20.57
N SER A 424 -3.13 1.14 19.30
CA SER A 424 -3.70 0.42 18.15
C SER A 424 -2.96 0.76 16.87
N GLU A 425 -2.86 -0.21 15.96
CA GLU A 425 -2.21 -0.07 14.68
C GLU A 425 -3.19 0.58 13.68
N MET A 426 -2.87 1.82 13.31
CA MET A 426 -3.59 2.66 12.36
C MET A 426 -2.69 3.84 11.97
N LEU A 427 -2.92 4.48 10.82
CA LEU A 427 -2.29 5.78 10.51
C LEU A 427 -3.03 6.89 11.23
N ARG A 428 -2.30 7.81 11.86
CA ARG A 428 -2.87 8.96 12.58
C ARG A 428 -2.48 10.26 11.92
N LEU A 429 -3.47 11.07 11.54
CA LEU A 429 -3.28 12.36 10.88
C LEU A 429 -3.84 13.49 11.75
N ASN A 430 -2.99 14.44 12.10
CA ASN A 430 -3.40 15.73 12.62
C ASN A 430 -3.76 16.68 11.48
N THR A 431 -5.05 16.96 11.39
CA THR A 431 -5.62 17.76 10.30
C THR A 431 -5.31 19.25 10.39
N ALA A 432 -4.84 19.71 11.55
CA ALA A 432 -4.46 21.10 11.81
C ALA A 432 -3.03 21.44 11.34
N ILE A 433 -2.17 20.44 11.12
CA ILE A 433 -0.84 20.67 10.54
C ILE A 433 -1.00 21.00 9.05
N THR A 434 -0.51 22.18 8.65
CA THR A 434 -0.55 22.62 7.25
C THR A 434 0.16 21.62 6.34
N ALA A 435 -0.45 21.28 5.20
CA ALA A 435 0.17 20.42 4.21
C ALA A 435 1.43 21.09 3.62
N THR A 436 2.52 20.32 3.50
CA THR A 436 3.74 20.75 2.79
C THR A 436 3.53 20.57 1.29
N ALA A 437 3.76 21.63 0.51
CA ALA A 437 3.65 21.59 -0.95
C ALA A 437 4.61 20.55 -1.53
N GLN A 438 4.20 19.86 -2.60
CA GLN A 438 4.94 18.73 -3.19
C GLN A 438 6.45 18.99 -3.36
N ALA A 439 6.82 20.15 -3.89
CA ALA A 439 8.22 20.50 -4.17
C ALA A 439 9.08 20.70 -2.91
N ASP A 440 8.46 20.91 -1.75
CA ASP A 440 9.12 21.17 -0.47
C ASP A 440 9.06 19.95 0.47
N GLN A 441 8.43 18.85 0.06
CA GLN A 441 8.26 17.67 0.89
C GLN A 441 9.59 16.99 1.16
N SER A 442 9.81 16.62 2.42
CA SER A 442 10.92 15.73 2.79
C SER A 442 10.44 14.29 2.73
N ALA A 443 11.17 13.42 2.01
CA ALA A 443 10.88 11.98 1.97
C ALA A 443 10.97 11.32 3.37
N PHE A 444 11.73 11.92 4.31
CA PHE A 444 11.83 11.43 5.69
C PHE A 444 10.74 11.96 6.63
N GLY A 445 9.74 12.68 6.12
CA GLY A 445 8.62 13.22 6.89
C GLY A 445 9.07 14.01 8.13
N VAL A 446 8.51 13.68 9.30
CA VAL A 446 8.80 14.37 10.57
C VAL A 446 10.30 14.34 10.88
N ALA A 447 10.96 13.20 10.69
CA ALA A 447 12.40 13.05 10.95
C ALA A 447 13.28 13.82 9.95
N GLY A 448 12.69 14.23 8.82
CA GLY A 448 13.29 15.11 7.83
C GLY A 448 12.91 16.58 7.99
N ASN A 449 12.43 16.99 9.18
CA ASN A 449 11.95 18.34 9.50
C ASN A 449 10.69 18.78 8.74
N ASP A 450 9.83 17.83 8.37
CA ASP A 450 8.57 18.08 7.67
C ASP A 450 7.39 17.47 8.46
N LEU A 451 6.74 18.29 9.30
CA LEU A 451 5.66 17.84 10.19
C LEU A 451 4.41 17.32 9.45
N ALA A 452 4.27 17.57 8.15
CA ALA A 452 3.14 17.10 7.36
C ALA A 452 3.35 15.70 6.76
N GLY A 453 4.55 15.13 6.88
CA GLY A 453 4.86 13.77 6.42
C GLY A 453 4.77 12.72 7.52
N PHE A 454 5.05 11.47 7.15
CA PHE A 454 5.03 10.33 8.06
C PHE A 454 5.85 10.58 9.36
N PRO A 455 5.32 10.25 10.56
CA PRO A 455 4.08 9.50 10.82
C PRO A 455 2.82 10.37 10.99
N ASN A 456 2.85 11.67 10.71
CA ASN A 456 1.63 12.50 10.71
C ASN A 456 0.81 12.23 9.44
N GLY A 457 0.08 11.11 9.46
CA GLY A 457 -0.42 10.46 8.27
C GLY A 457 0.71 9.83 7.46
N ARG A 458 0.50 9.66 6.17
CA ARG A 458 1.48 9.17 5.20
C ARG A 458 1.14 9.72 3.82
N ARG A 459 2.11 10.40 3.18
CA ARG A 459 2.02 10.87 1.81
C ARG A 459 2.65 9.83 0.85
N PRO A 460 2.27 9.82 -0.43
CA PRO A 460 2.85 8.91 -1.42
C PRO A 460 4.37 9.02 -1.56
N GLY A 461 4.95 10.22 -1.37
CA GLY A 461 6.40 10.45 -1.46
C GLY A 461 7.19 10.26 -0.17
N ASP A 462 6.58 9.78 0.92
CA ASP A 462 7.30 9.48 2.16
C ASP A 462 8.01 8.12 2.04
N ASP A 463 9.32 8.09 2.30
CA ASP A 463 10.18 6.90 2.28
C ASP A 463 10.01 6.08 3.57
N VAL A 464 8.87 5.40 3.65
CA VAL A 464 8.48 4.66 4.84
C VAL A 464 9.35 3.43 5.10
N VAL A 465 10.06 2.90 4.09
CA VAL A 465 10.97 1.77 4.26
C VAL A 465 12.21 2.22 5.02
N ASP A 466 12.87 3.28 4.56
CA ASP A 466 14.05 3.83 5.24
C ASP A 466 13.67 4.39 6.61
N ILE A 467 12.54 5.11 6.73
CA ILE A 467 12.07 5.63 8.02
C ILE A 467 11.83 4.47 9.00
N ALA A 468 11.06 3.45 8.61
CA ALA A 468 10.73 2.34 9.50
C ALA A 468 11.99 1.57 9.93
N LEU A 469 12.91 1.30 9.00
CA LEU A 469 14.16 0.61 9.30
C LEU A 469 15.02 1.38 10.31
N ARG A 470 15.16 2.70 10.12
CA ARG A 470 15.90 3.57 11.06
C ARG A 470 15.24 3.62 12.44
N VAL A 471 13.91 3.77 12.49
CA VAL A 471 13.15 3.81 13.75
C VAL A 471 13.26 2.48 14.49
N VAL A 472 13.09 1.36 13.80
CA VAL A 472 13.23 0.01 14.35
C VAL A 472 14.65 -0.24 14.88
N MET A 473 15.67 0.30 14.22
CA MET A 473 17.08 0.28 14.69
C MET A 473 17.44 1.39 15.69
N GLY A 474 16.45 2.12 16.23
CA GLY A 474 16.58 2.97 17.41
C GLY A 474 16.86 4.44 17.12
N ARG A 475 16.51 4.96 15.93
CA ARG A 475 16.68 6.38 15.59
C ARG A 475 16.03 7.34 16.58
N LEU A 476 14.93 6.95 17.21
CA LEU A 476 14.17 7.76 18.17
C LEU A 476 14.79 7.80 19.57
N CYS A 477 15.86 7.03 19.84
CA CYS A 477 16.68 7.16 21.04
C CYS A 477 17.74 8.28 20.93
N HIS A 478 17.79 8.95 19.78
CA HIS A 478 18.73 10.03 19.48
C HIS A 478 17.94 11.27 19.06
N PRO A 479 18.48 12.49 19.28
CA PRO A 479 17.82 13.71 18.83
C PRO A 479 17.48 13.67 17.34
N ILE A 480 16.25 14.03 16.99
CA ILE A 480 15.79 14.21 15.60
C ILE A 480 15.49 15.70 15.35
N PRO A 481 15.66 16.20 14.12
CA PRO A 481 15.24 17.56 13.81
C PRO A 481 13.71 17.65 13.84
N VAL A 482 13.17 18.42 14.77
CA VAL A 482 11.74 18.73 14.88
C VAL A 482 11.60 20.24 14.81
N ASN A 483 10.96 20.74 13.76
CA ASN A 483 10.79 22.17 13.52
C ASN A 483 12.10 23.00 13.59
N GLY A 484 13.18 22.44 13.04
CA GLY A 484 14.51 23.06 12.95
C GLY A 484 15.37 22.93 14.21
N GLU A 485 14.90 22.23 15.25
CA GLU A 485 15.66 22.00 16.47
C GLU A 485 15.91 20.50 16.69
N ASP A 486 17.16 20.14 17.03
CA ASP A 486 17.49 18.78 17.45
C ASP A 486 16.80 18.49 18.80
N THR A 487 15.79 17.63 18.74
CA THR A 487 14.90 17.34 19.87
C THR A 487 15.07 15.90 20.32
N ASP A 488 15.44 15.72 21.58
CA ASP A 488 15.36 14.43 22.27
C ASP A 488 13.90 14.19 22.68
N LEU A 489 13.31 13.10 22.19
CA LEU A 489 11.92 12.74 22.47
C LEU A 489 11.74 12.10 23.86
N GLY A 490 12.83 11.72 24.54
CA GLY A 490 12.79 11.12 25.88
C GLY A 490 12.18 9.72 25.93
N LEU A 491 12.16 9.00 24.81
CA LEU A 491 11.55 7.66 24.68
C LEU A 491 12.52 6.52 25.03
N CYS A 492 13.83 6.78 24.91
CA CYS A 492 14.96 5.92 25.26
C CYS A 492 16.24 6.75 25.24
N ALA A 493 17.34 6.20 25.74
CA ALA A 493 18.63 6.89 25.75
C ALA A 493 19.51 6.48 24.55
N PRO A 494 20.42 7.34 24.07
CA PRO A 494 21.34 7.01 22.97
C PRO A 494 22.12 5.71 23.17
N GLU A 495 22.46 5.38 24.43
CA GLU A 495 23.19 4.16 24.79
C GLU A 495 22.38 2.88 24.58
N ASP A 496 21.04 3.00 24.57
CA ASP A 496 20.15 1.87 24.32
C ASP A 496 20.17 1.47 22.83
N ALA A 497 20.62 2.33 21.92
CA ALA A 497 20.63 2.10 20.47
C ALA A 497 21.94 2.59 19.84
N ASN A 498 22.99 1.77 19.94
CA ASN A 498 24.34 2.08 19.44
C ASN A 498 24.42 2.35 17.93
N THR A 499 23.47 1.84 17.14
CA THR A 499 23.38 2.09 15.69
C THR A 499 22.28 3.08 15.32
N GLY A 500 21.64 3.77 16.28
CA GLY A 500 20.46 4.60 16.02
C GLY A 500 20.70 5.78 15.06
N THR A 501 21.95 6.21 14.87
CA THR A 501 22.32 7.29 13.93
C THR A 501 22.86 6.78 12.58
N VAL A 502 22.91 5.47 12.37
CA VAL A 502 23.37 4.89 11.09
C VAL A 502 22.34 5.21 10.00
N PRO A 503 22.78 5.64 8.80
CA PRO A 503 21.89 5.93 7.67
C PRO A 503 21.42 4.62 7.04
N PHE A 504 20.58 3.88 7.75
CA PHE A 504 19.99 2.66 7.21
C PHE A 504 19.13 3.00 5.99
N THR A 505 19.21 2.15 4.97
CA THR A 505 18.45 2.29 3.72
C THR A 505 18.25 0.94 3.04
N ASP A 506 17.15 0.77 2.29
CA ASP A 506 16.97 -0.37 1.38
C ASP A 506 17.59 -0.17 -0.01
N GLY A 507 18.08 1.05 -0.27
CA GLY A 507 18.71 1.45 -1.53
C GLY A 507 17.73 1.85 -2.63
N ALA A 508 16.41 1.87 -2.39
CA ALA A 508 15.39 2.23 -3.37
C ALA A 508 14.80 3.62 -3.04
N PRO A 509 15.35 4.71 -3.63
CA PRO A 509 14.95 6.06 -3.27
C PRO A 509 13.55 6.41 -3.81
N ILE A 510 12.78 7.13 -2.99
CA ILE A 510 11.49 7.72 -3.37
C ILE A 510 11.45 9.20 -2.97
N ASP A 511 10.74 10.01 -3.76
CA ASP A 511 10.40 11.38 -3.39
C ASP A 511 9.03 11.80 -3.94
N ALA A 512 8.54 12.95 -3.49
CA ALA A 512 7.24 13.47 -3.86
C ALA A 512 7.08 13.81 -5.35
N THR A 513 8.18 13.98 -6.11
CA THR A 513 8.14 14.31 -7.55
C THR A 513 7.81 13.10 -8.44
N MET A 514 7.87 11.89 -7.87
CA MET A 514 7.39 10.65 -8.53
C MET A 514 5.86 10.57 -8.58
N MET A 515 5.16 11.51 -7.94
CA MET A 515 3.72 11.52 -7.74
C MET A 515 3.08 12.74 -8.42
N ASP A 516 1.76 12.75 -8.55
CA ASP A 516 1.01 13.91 -9.03
C ASP A 516 0.75 14.93 -7.89
N SER A 517 0.63 16.21 -8.26
CA SER A 517 0.33 17.31 -7.32
C SER A 517 -1.17 17.54 -7.07
N THR A 518 -2.02 16.81 -7.80
CA THR A 518 -3.49 16.97 -7.78
C THR A 518 -4.15 15.61 -7.57
N PHE A 519 -5.35 15.60 -7.01
CA PHE A 519 -6.15 14.38 -6.85
C PHE A 519 -6.27 13.59 -8.17
N PRO A 520 -6.02 12.26 -8.21
CA PRO A 520 -5.87 11.33 -7.08
C PRO A 520 -4.42 11.12 -6.56
N TYR A 521 -3.50 12.03 -6.86
CA TYR A 521 -2.11 12.13 -6.36
C TYR A 521 -1.12 11.04 -6.77
N LEU A 522 -1.54 9.81 -7.01
CA LEU A 522 -0.63 8.77 -7.51
C LEU A 522 -0.40 8.97 -9.00
N ALA A 523 0.75 8.61 -9.57
CA ALA A 523 1.03 8.79 -10.99
C ALA A 523 0.17 7.92 -11.94
N THR A 524 0.03 8.35 -13.19
CA THR A 524 -0.66 7.61 -14.26
C THR A 524 -0.09 6.19 -14.40
N PRO A 525 -0.93 5.14 -14.54
CA PRO A 525 -0.43 3.77 -14.63
C PRO A 525 0.44 3.54 -15.85
N LEU A 526 1.29 2.52 -15.77
CA LEU A 526 2.08 2.03 -16.88
C LEU A 526 1.19 1.34 -17.92
N ALA A 527 1.46 1.60 -19.20
CA ALA A 527 0.75 1.00 -20.32
C ALA A 527 1.10 -0.48 -20.50
N GLY A 528 0.10 -1.34 -20.74
CA GLY A 528 0.34 -2.76 -21.01
C GLY A 528 1.06 -3.06 -22.33
N SER A 529 1.08 -2.10 -23.25
CA SER A 529 1.85 -2.13 -24.49
C SER A 529 2.03 -0.70 -24.99
N LYS A 530 3.22 -0.38 -25.50
CA LYS A 530 3.57 0.91 -26.11
C LYS A 530 3.61 0.79 -27.63
#